data_AF-L1NQ71-F1
#
_entry.id   AF-L1NQ71-F1
#
_cell.length_a   1.000
_cell.length_b   1.000
_cell.length_c   1.000
_cell.angle_alpha   90.00
_cell.angle_beta   90.00
_cell.angle_gamma   90.00
#
_symmetry.space_group_name_H-M   'P 1'
#
loop_
_entity.id
_entity.type
_entity.pdbx_description
1 polymer ?
#
loop_
_entity_poly.entity_id
_entity_poly.type
_entity_poly.pdbx_seq_one_letter_code
_entity_poly.pdbx_strand_id
1 'polypeptide(L)'
;MVGKIKSQGIIIADYYFREDKKLSATGIFEGKVLLRWYINNKGVFLFDDIEEYSDDYRNNQFVGTWTSYKTGVKKVANWGICRIPCSGDLDMGAAEFSPAPEYRKYG
;
A
#
# COMPACT_ATOMS: atom_id res chain seq x y z
N MET A 1 12.13 -29.56 8.51
CA MET A 1 11.82 -28.39 9.35
C MET A 1 10.31 -28.25 9.43
N VAL A 2 9.73 -28.07 10.61
CA VAL A 2 8.32 -27.69 10.72
C VAL A 2 8.23 -26.27 10.17
N GLY A 3 7.48 -26.05 9.08
CA GLY A 3 7.30 -24.71 8.50
C GLY A 3 6.76 -23.74 9.55
N LYS A 4 7.21 -22.49 9.58
CA LYS A 4 6.84 -21.50 10.62
C LYS A 4 5.38 -21.01 10.48
N ILE A 5 4.74 -21.32 9.36
CA ILE A 5 3.45 -20.79 8.93
C ILE A 5 2.43 -21.91 8.90
N LYS A 6 1.26 -21.67 9.51
CA LYS A 6 0.12 -22.58 9.52
C LYS A 6 -0.86 -22.29 8.38
N SER A 7 -1.10 -21.00 8.10
CA SER A 7 -1.90 -20.55 6.96
C SER A 7 -1.48 -19.15 6.53
N GLN A 8 -1.80 -18.79 5.30
CA GLN A 8 -1.53 -17.48 4.71
C GLN A 8 -2.68 -17.08 3.81
N GLY A 9 -2.86 -15.78 3.58
CA GLY A 9 -3.91 -15.30 2.71
C GLY A 9 -3.85 -13.81 2.43
N ILE A 10 -4.87 -13.36 1.73
CA ILE A 10 -5.03 -11.97 1.30
C ILE A 10 -6.42 -11.51 1.72
N ILE A 11 -6.48 -10.31 2.29
CA ILE A 11 -7.72 -9.55 2.48
C ILE A 11 -7.76 -8.51 1.37
N ILE A 12 -8.88 -8.49 0.64
CA ILE A 12 -9.21 -7.42 -0.30
C ILE A 12 -10.49 -6.77 0.22
N ALA A 13 -10.48 -5.45 0.39
CA ALA A 13 -11.62 -4.73 0.90
C ALA A 13 -11.80 -3.39 0.17
N ASP A 14 -13.04 -2.92 0.12
CA ASP A 14 -13.31 -1.53 -0.22
C ASP A 14 -12.82 -0.63 0.93
N TYR A 15 -12.14 0.45 0.57
CA TYR A 15 -11.54 1.38 1.52
C TYR A 15 -12.18 2.74 1.38
N TYR A 16 -12.64 3.25 2.53
CA TYR A 16 -13.27 4.56 2.65
C TYR A 16 -12.71 5.25 3.90
N PHE A 17 -11.78 6.18 3.70
CA PHE A 17 -11.21 6.97 4.78
C PHE A 17 -11.57 8.44 4.59
N ARG A 18 -12.23 9.00 5.59
CA ARG A 18 -12.72 10.37 5.62
C ARG A 18 -11.87 11.16 6.59
N GLU A 19 -11.09 12.09 6.08
CA GLU A 19 -10.33 13.01 6.92
C GLU A 19 -11.26 14.02 7.61
N ASP A 20 -10.77 14.69 8.65
CA ASP A 20 -11.55 15.71 9.37
C ASP A 20 -11.80 16.92 8.48
N LYS A 21 -13.08 17.22 8.24
CA LYS A 21 -13.53 18.37 7.44
C LYS A 21 -13.21 19.72 8.06
N LYS A 22 -12.91 19.77 9.37
CA LYS A 22 -12.54 21.01 10.08
C LYS A 22 -11.10 21.44 9.80
N LEU A 23 -10.26 20.53 9.31
CA LEU A 23 -8.86 20.81 8.99
C LEU A 23 -8.72 21.31 7.55
N SER A 24 -7.63 22.03 7.27
CA SER A 24 -7.31 22.49 5.92
C SER A 24 -6.73 21.35 5.07
N ALA A 25 -6.95 21.43 3.75
CA ALA A 25 -6.40 20.48 2.77
C ALA A 25 -6.77 19.00 2.99
N THR A 26 -7.94 18.72 3.56
CA THR A 26 -8.47 17.36 3.76
C THR A 26 -9.43 16.90 2.66
N GLY A 27 -9.66 15.60 2.62
CA GLY A 27 -10.52 14.94 1.64
C GLY A 27 -10.96 13.54 2.05
N ILE A 28 -11.38 12.76 1.06
CA ILE A 28 -11.78 11.36 1.20
C ILE A 28 -10.87 10.51 0.32
N PHE A 29 -10.31 9.45 0.91
CA PHE A 29 -9.71 8.35 0.16
C PHE A 29 -10.76 7.28 -0.10
N GLU A 30 -10.96 6.93 -1.37
CA GLU A 30 -11.88 5.88 -1.81
C GLU A 30 -11.17 4.96 -2.80
N GLY A 31 -11.28 3.66 -2.59
CA GLY A 31 -10.60 2.68 -3.44
C GLY A 31 -10.66 1.26 -2.86
N LYS A 32 -9.63 0.47 -3.16
CA LYS A 32 -9.48 -0.89 -2.64
C LYS A 32 -8.16 -1.03 -1.91
N VAL A 33 -8.17 -1.78 -0.82
CA VAL A 33 -6.96 -2.19 -0.10
C VAL A 33 -6.69 -3.68 -0.28
N LEU A 34 -5.41 -4.04 -0.25
CA LEU A 34 -4.91 -5.40 -0.22
C LEU A 34 -3.96 -5.55 0.97
N LEU A 35 -4.26 -6.49 1.86
CA LEU A 35 -3.43 -6.86 3.00
C LEU A 35 -3.11 -8.35 2.93
N ARG A 36 -1.83 -8.70 2.91
CA ARG A 36 -1.32 -10.06 3.07
C ARG A 36 -1.08 -10.35 4.55
N TRP A 37 -1.43 -11.57 4.96
CA TRP A 37 -1.36 -12.01 6.34
C TRP A 37 -0.97 -13.48 6.42
N TYR A 38 -0.47 -13.89 7.58
CA TYR A 38 -0.28 -15.29 7.91
C TYR A 38 -0.69 -15.60 9.35
N ILE A 39 -0.98 -16.86 9.63
CA ILE A 39 -1.14 -17.40 10.98
C ILE A 39 0.07 -18.29 11.26
N ASN A 40 0.79 -18.03 12.34
CA ASN A 40 1.91 -18.86 12.74
C ASN A 40 1.45 -20.17 13.41
N ASN A 41 2.38 -21.08 13.70
CA ASN A 41 2.05 -22.36 14.35
C ASN A 41 1.48 -22.23 15.77
N LYS A 42 1.63 -21.06 16.40
CA LYS A 42 1.01 -20.74 17.71
C LYS A 42 -0.42 -20.20 17.56
N GLY A 43 -0.95 -20.10 16.34
CA GLY A 43 -2.28 -19.57 16.06
C GLY A 43 -2.38 -18.05 16.09
N VAL A 44 -1.26 -17.33 16.07
CA VAL A 44 -1.26 -15.86 16.06
C VAL A 44 -1.43 -15.35 14.63
N PHE A 45 -2.43 -14.50 14.40
CA PHE A 45 -2.63 -13.76 13.15
C PHE A 45 -1.65 -12.59 13.07
N LEU A 46 -0.89 -12.54 11.99
CA LEU A 46 0.24 -11.63 11.82
C LEU A 46 0.17 -10.97 10.44
N PHE A 47 0.72 -9.76 10.40
CA PHE A 47 1.06 -9.09 9.15
C PHE A 47 2.10 -9.91 8.40
N ASP A 48 1.90 -10.13 7.10
CA ASP A 48 2.85 -10.90 6.28
C ASP A 48 4.08 -10.06 5.93
N ASP A 49 5.16 -10.31 6.67
CA ASP A 49 6.51 -9.78 6.52
C ASP A 49 7.52 -10.87 6.11
N ILE A 50 7.04 -12.05 5.70
CA ILE A 50 7.88 -13.25 5.55
C ILE A 50 8.98 -13.06 4.52
N GLU A 51 8.65 -12.40 3.41
CA GLU A 51 9.55 -12.13 2.29
C GLU A 51 9.90 -10.63 2.21
N GLU A 52 9.90 -9.87 3.32
CA GLU A 52 10.16 -8.42 3.30
C GLU A 52 11.49 -8.04 2.61
N TYR A 53 12.47 -8.95 2.62
CA TYR A 53 13.76 -8.79 1.94
C TYR A 53 13.72 -9.03 0.42
N SER A 54 12.58 -9.46 -0.13
CA SER A 54 12.43 -9.72 -1.57
C SER A 54 12.18 -8.43 -2.34
N ASP A 55 12.83 -8.29 -3.50
CA ASP A 55 12.59 -7.16 -4.41
C ASP A 55 11.11 -7.05 -4.85
N ASP A 56 10.36 -8.15 -4.87
CA ASP A 56 8.95 -8.20 -5.25
C ASP A 56 7.99 -7.99 -4.07
N TYR A 57 8.52 -7.82 -2.86
CA TYR A 57 7.71 -7.71 -1.66
C TYR A 57 6.79 -6.49 -1.70
N ARG A 58 5.54 -6.72 -1.34
CA ARG A 58 4.49 -5.71 -1.34
C ARG A 58 3.37 -6.12 -0.41
N ASN A 59 2.97 -5.20 0.46
CA ASN A 59 1.87 -5.42 1.38
C ASN A 59 1.19 -4.09 1.72
N ASN A 60 0.03 -4.15 2.39
CA ASN A 60 -0.79 -2.99 2.76
C ASN A 60 -0.97 -2.00 1.60
N GLN A 61 -1.36 -2.50 0.43
CA GLN A 61 -1.45 -1.71 -0.78
C GLN A 61 -2.85 -1.10 -0.91
N PHE A 62 -2.92 0.12 -1.42
CA PHE A 62 -4.14 0.81 -1.78
C PHE A 62 -4.08 1.28 -3.21
N VAL A 63 -5.16 1.04 -3.95
CA VAL A 63 -5.41 1.61 -5.26
C VAL A 63 -6.69 2.41 -5.19
N GLY A 64 -6.60 3.71 -5.47
CA GLY A 64 -7.77 4.57 -5.39
C GLY A 64 -7.46 6.03 -5.57
N THR A 65 -8.39 6.86 -5.11
CA THR A 65 -8.33 8.30 -5.28
C THR A 65 -8.49 9.03 -3.96
N TRP A 66 -7.85 10.18 -3.86
CA TRP A 66 -8.15 11.20 -2.86
C TRP A 66 -9.00 12.30 -3.50
N THR A 67 -10.09 12.68 -2.86
CA THR A 67 -10.98 13.75 -3.31
C THR A 67 -11.05 14.86 -2.27
N SER A 68 -10.62 16.07 -2.62
CA SER A 68 -10.64 17.22 -1.70
C SER A 68 -12.06 17.59 -1.26
N TYR A 69 -12.26 17.84 0.03
CA TYR A 69 -13.52 18.40 0.51
C TYR A 69 -13.76 19.83 0.05
N LYS A 70 -12.70 20.64 -0.02
CA LYS A 70 -12.81 22.08 -0.31
C LYS A 70 -13.04 22.34 -1.79
N THR A 71 -12.31 21.63 -2.66
CA THR A 71 -12.32 21.93 -4.10
C THR A 71 -13.01 20.86 -4.94
N GLY A 72 -13.31 19.68 -4.37
CA GLY A 72 -13.81 18.53 -5.13
C GLY A 72 -12.78 17.91 -6.09
N VAL A 73 -11.55 18.45 -6.16
CA VAL A 73 -10.49 17.91 -7.01
C VAL A 73 -10.18 16.48 -6.59
N LYS A 74 -10.22 15.58 -7.56
CA LYS A 74 -9.89 14.16 -7.42
C LYS A 74 -8.50 13.88 -7.98
N LYS A 75 -7.69 13.15 -7.23
CA LYS A 75 -6.33 12.72 -7.61
C LYS A 75 -6.17 11.23 -7.38
N VAL A 76 -5.40 10.56 -8.23
CA VAL A 76 -4.90 9.21 -7.93
C VAL A 76 -4.00 9.30 -6.70
N ALA A 77 -4.19 8.39 -5.74
CA ALA A 77 -3.52 8.45 -4.45
C ALA A 77 -3.15 7.04 -3.96
N ASN A 78 -2.44 6.28 -4.78
CA ASN A 78 -2.02 4.93 -4.43
C ASN A 78 -0.92 4.96 -3.37
N TRP A 79 -0.92 3.97 -2.47
CA TRP A 79 0.13 3.76 -1.48
C TRP A 79 0.33 2.26 -1.22
N GLY A 80 1.43 1.91 -0.59
CA GLY A 80 1.79 0.53 -0.29
C GLY A 80 3.09 0.44 0.48
N ILE A 81 3.35 -0.71 1.11
CA ILE A 81 4.64 -1.04 1.70
C ILE A 81 5.53 -1.65 0.62
N CYS A 82 6.78 -1.16 0.54
CA CYS A 82 7.85 -1.50 -0.41
C CYS A 82 7.56 -1.23 -1.89
N ARG A 83 6.38 -1.59 -2.41
CA ARG A 83 5.97 -1.31 -3.80
C ARG A 83 4.60 -0.66 -3.84
N ILE A 84 4.50 0.45 -4.57
CA ILE A 84 3.24 1.18 -4.74
C ILE A 84 2.57 0.68 -6.03
N PRO A 85 1.28 0.27 -5.98
CA PRO A 85 0.61 -0.22 -7.18
C PRO A 85 0.41 0.90 -8.23
N CYS A 86 0.56 0.55 -9.50
CA CYS A 86 0.38 1.46 -10.65
C CYS A 86 1.27 2.71 -10.59
N SER A 87 2.49 2.57 -10.07
CA SER A 87 3.49 3.64 -9.92
C SER A 87 4.23 4.00 -11.22
N GLY A 88 4.19 3.12 -12.23
CA GLY A 88 4.92 3.33 -13.50
C GLY A 88 6.42 3.50 -13.25
N ASP A 89 7.03 4.48 -13.91
CA ASP A 89 8.47 4.76 -13.82
C ASP A 89 8.91 5.32 -12.45
N LEU A 90 7.98 5.51 -11.50
CA LEU A 90 8.31 5.86 -10.13
C LEU A 90 8.75 4.67 -9.27
N ASP A 91 8.62 3.44 -9.79
CA ASP A 91 9.08 2.22 -9.11
C ASP A 91 9.86 1.33 -10.09
N MET A 92 11.19 1.43 -10.04
CA MET A 92 12.08 0.68 -10.94
C MET A 92 12.30 -0.79 -10.55
N GLY A 93 11.77 -1.26 -9.41
CA GLY A 93 12.00 -2.64 -8.98
C GLY A 93 13.39 -2.93 -8.37
N ALA A 94 14.14 -1.90 -7.93
CA ALA A 94 15.51 -2.07 -7.42
C ALA A 94 15.56 -2.16 -5.87
N ALA A 95 15.18 -3.32 -5.31
CA ALA A 95 15.05 -3.60 -3.87
C ALA A 95 14.01 -2.76 -3.10
N GLU A 96 14.09 -1.42 -3.18
CA GLU A 96 13.14 -0.48 -2.58
C GLU A 96 12.39 0.32 -3.66
N PHE A 97 11.28 0.97 -3.26
CA PHE A 97 10.59 1.93 -4.11
C PHE A 97 11.53 3.07 -4.47
N SER A 98 11.85 3.21 -5.75
CA SER A 98 12.70 4.29 -6.24
C SER A 98 12.28 4.72 -7.64
N PRO A 99 12.20 6.04 -7.90
CA PRO A 99 11.85 6.53 -9.21
C PRO A 99 13.03 6.42 -10.17
N ALA A 100 12.71 6.34 -11.45
CA ALA A 100 13.71 6.29 -12.51
C ALA A 100 14.62 7.53 -12.50
N PRO A 101 15.91 7.40 -12.89
CA PRO A 101 16.90 8.48 -12.76
C PRO A 101 16.47 9.82 -13.37
N GLU A 102 15.67 9.79 -14.44
CA GLU A 102 15.11 10.96 -15.12
C GLU A 102 14.17 11.81 -14.24
N TYR A 103 13.60 11.22 -13.17
CA TYR A 103 12.72 11.90 -12.23
C TYR A 103 13.46 12.53 -11.04
N ARG A 104 14.75 12.21 -10.82
CA ARG A 104 15.55 12.76 -9.69
C ARG A 104 15.59 14.29 -9.65
N LYS A 105 15.38 14.95 -10.79
CA LYS A 105 15.31 16.41 -10.88
C LYS A 105 14.07 17.03 -10.20
N TYR A 106 13.08 16.21 -9.83
CA TYR A 106 11.84 16.66 -9.20
C TYR A 106 11.83 16.51 -7.67
N GLY A 107 12.88 15.94 -7.07
CA GLY A 107 13.01 15.73 -5.62
C GLY A 107 13.34 14.29 -5.29
#